data_AF-A0A9R0VPQ6-F1
#
_entry.id   AF-A0A9R0VPQ6-F1
#
_cell.length_a   1.000
_cell.length_b   1.000
_cell.length_c   1.000
_cell.angle_alpha   90.00
_cell.angle_beta   90.00
_cell.angle_gamma   90.00
#
_symmetry.space_group_name_H-M   'P 1'
#
loop_
_entity.id
_entity.type
_entity.pdbx_description
1 polymer ?
#
loop_
_entity_poly.entity_id
_entity_poly.type
_entity_poly.pdbx_seq_one_letter_code
_entity_poly.pdbx_strand_id
1 'polypeptide(L)'
;MQGRITKVLNMKPPEILSMLEEAAGTRMYEMKKESALKTLEKKQNKVEEINKLLDDEILPALEKLRKERCQYMKWANGNTELDRLKRFCIAYEFVQAEKVRESALSDVKQIQGKIVELDESTEKLKADIDEMDKNVATLTAEKEAKLGGEMKVLSEKVDKLSHALIKETSLMDNQEETLRSEEKAAEKILKNIEDIKRSIVERDAAVKNAEDGASDMSKRAEDLTKEIDDSEKEYQGVLAGKSSANEKKCLEDQLRDAKAAVGEAESGLKQLTTKISHSEKELKEKKAQMKSKRDEATAAEKELKARTKDLDAIKASMGSINYEEGQMEALQKDRSTEVEVVQKLKDKVRALSGELGNVNFSYQDPVKKFDRSKVKGVVARLIKIKDSSTATALEVAAGGRLYNVVVDTETTGKQLLQNGGLKRRVTIIPLNKIHTGTIPDRVQQAARRMVGAENVTLALELVGYDEEVKNAMAYVFGSTFVCRNMEAAKEIAFNREVGSTSVTLEGDIFQPSGLLTGGSRRGGGDLLRKLHELAKAEADLSEHEDRLSVIEQKIAVLLPLHKKYAELKSQFELKSYDLSLFQSRVEQNEHHKVR
;
A
#
# COMPACT_ATOMS: atom_id res chain seq x y z
N MET A 1 69.28 11.33 133.89
CA MET A 1 68.23 12.19 133.28
C MET A 1 68.78 13.36 132.45
N GLN A 2 70.09 13.48 132.16
CA GLN A 2 70.65 14.64 131.43
C GLN A 2 70.44 14.64 129.90
N GLY A 3 70.32 13.48 129.23
CA GLY A 3 70.13 13.42 127.77
C GLY A 3 68.68 13.58 127.27
N ARG A 4 67.69 13.60 128.17
CA ARG A 4 66.28 13.82 127.79
C ARG A 4 65.92 15.29 127.66
N ILE A 5 66.57 16.18 128.42
CA ILE A 5 66.28 17.63 128.41
C ILE A 5 66.76 18.28 127.10
N THR A 6 67.95 17.91 126.61
CA THR A 6 68.46 18.38 125.30
C THR A 6 67.63 17.87 124.13
N LYS A 7 66.99 16.71 124.26
CA LYS A 7 66.10 16.16 123.24
C LYS A 7 64.79 16.95 123.14
N VAL A 8 64.21 17.38 124.27
CA VAL A 8 62.99 18.22 124.29
C VAL A 8 63.25 19.62 123.70
N LEU A 9 64.45 20.17 123.90
CA LEU A 9 64.83 21.49 123.38
C LEU A 9 65.07 21.52 121.86
N ASN A 10 65.40 20.38 121.26
CA ASN A 10 65.62 20.24 119.81
C ASN A 10 64.45 19.57 119.07
N MET A 11 63.35 19.28 119.76
CA MET A 11 62.14 18.74 119.12
C MET A 11 61.43 19.82 118.32
N LYS A 12 60.88 19.43 117.17
CA LYS A 12 60.04 20.35 116.37
C LYS A 12 58.71 20.59 117.09
N PRO A 13 58.05 21.75 116.90
CA PRO A 13 56.76 22.05 117.54
C PRO A 13 55.69 20.93 117.52
N PRO A 14 55.47 20.16 116.42
CA PRO A 14 54.53 19.04 116.43
C PRO A 14 54.97 17.85 117.29
N GLU A 15 56.27 17.63 117.48
CA GLU A 15 56.81 16.56 118.33
C GLU A 15 56.65 16.93 119.82
N ILE A 16 56.81 18.21 120.16
CA ILE A 16 56.53 18.75 121.51
C ILE A 16 55.05 18.62 121.84
N LEU A 17 54.16 18.96 120.88
CA LEU A 17 52.72 18.81 121.01
C LEU A 17 52.33 17.34 121.22
N SER A 18 52.88 16.42 120.43
CA SER A 18 52.61 14.98 120.56
C SER A 18 53.07 14.38 121.89
N MET A 19 54.15 14.92 122.48
CA MET A 19 54.64 14.53 123.79
C MET A 19 53.74 15.06 124.93
N LEU A 20 53.25 16.30 124.82
CA LEU A 20 52.28 16.89 125.76
C LEU A 20 50.93 16.14 125.72
N GLU A 21 50.45 15.79 124.52
CA GLU A 21 49.20 15.02 124.33
C GLU A 21 49.30 13.58 124.86
N GLU A 22 50.50 12.98 124.82
CA GLU A 22 50.78 11.67 125.40
C GLU A 22 50.81 11.73 126.94
N ALA A 23 51.38 12.79 127.51
CA ALA A 23 51.38 13.02 128.96
C ALA A 23 49.99 13.37 129.53
N ALA A 24 49.16 14.08 128.76
CA ALA A 24 47.78 14.44 129.12
C ALA A 24 46.76 13.32 128.83
N GLY A 25 47.17 12.22 128.19
CA GLY A 25 46.30 11.09 127.81
C GLY A 25 45.32 11.39 126.66
N THR A 26 45.37 12.57 126.05
CA THR A 26 44.46 13.02 124.98
C THR A 26 44.86 12.51 123.60
N ARG A 27 46.10 12.04 123.42
CA ARG A 27 46.63 11.52 122.15
C ARG A 27 45.79 10.40 121.54
N MET A 28 45.17 9.54 122.36
CA MET A 28 44.30 8.46 121.87
C MET A 28 43.06 9.02 121.15
N TYR A 29 42.49 10.11 121.66
CA TYR A 29 41.32 10.76 121.06
C TYR A 29 41.70 11.49 119.77
N GLU A 30 42.85 12.14 119.73
CA GLU A 30 43.32 12.84 118.54
C GLU A 30 43.69 11.86 117.42
N MET A 31 44.30 10.70 117.73
CA MET A 31 44.50 9.62 116.76
C MET A 31 43.18 8.99 116.28
N LYS A 32 42.18 8.82 117.15
CA LYS A 32 40.84 8.35 116.74
C LYS A 32 40.14 9.36 115.84
N LYS A 33 40.27 10.65 116.12
CA LYS A 33 39.74 11.74 115.29
C LYS A 33 40.43 11.77 113.92
N GLU A 34 41.76 11.69 113.87
CA GLU A 34 42.51 11.67 112.62
C GLU A 34 42.21 10.42 111.77
N SER A 35 42.11 9.25 112.38
CA SER A 35 41.72 8.01 111.69
C SER A 35 40.26 8.03 111.21
N ALA A 36 39.34 8.61 111.98
CA ALA A 36 37.96 8.84 111.57
C ALA A 36 37.88 9.82 110.40
N LEU A 37 38.62 10.93 110.43
CA LEU A 37 38.71 11.90 109.34
C LEU A 37 39.27 11.26 108.06
N LYS A 38 40.37 10.50 108.15
CA LYS A 38 40.91 9.74 107.01
C LYS A 38 39.92 8.71 106.46
N THR A 39 39.14 8.08 107.33
CA THR A 39 38.10 7.13 106.89
C THR A 39 36.95 7.85 106.21
N LEU A 40 36.53 9.00 106.74
CA LEU A 40 35.47 9.84 106.18
C LEU A 40 35.88 10.38 104.80
N GLU A 41 37.11 10.87 104.66
CA GLU A 41 37.68 11.31 103.38
C GLU A 41 37.72 10.16 102.35
N LYS A 42 38.17 8.96 102.74
CA LYS A 42 38.14 7.78 101.86
C LYS A 42 36.72 7.40 101.45
N LYS A 43 35.74 7.53 102.34
CA LYS A 43 34.32 7.26 102.02
C LYS A 43 33.74 8.34 101.12
N GLN A 44 34.09 9.59 101.35
CA GLN A 44 33.68 10.72 100.52
C GLN A 44 34.21 10.57 99.08
N ASN A 45 35.49 10.24 98.91
CA ASN A 45 36.07 9.99 97.59
C ASN A 45 35.37 8.82 96.87
N LYS A 46 35.01 7.76 97.58
CA LYS A 46 34.23 6.64 97.00
C LYS A 46 32.82 7.06 96.59
N VAL A 47 32.15 7.91 97.36
CA VAL A 47 30.82 8.43 97.01
C VAL A 47 30.91 9.31 95.76
N GLU A 48 31.94 10.15 95.66
CA GLU A 48 32.18 10.97 94.48
C GLU A 48 32.50 10.13 93.24
N GLU A 49 33.28 9.06 93.37
CA GLU A 49 33.55 8.11 92.28
C GLU A 49 32.28 7.39 91.82
N ILE A 50 31.44 6.93 92.76
CA ILE A 50 30.15 6.30 92.46
C ILE A 50 29.21 7.29 91.75
N ASN A 51 29.14 8.54 92.22
CA ASN A 51 28.29 9.56 91.59
C ASN A 51 28.78 9.90 90.19
N LYS A 52 30.10 10.03 89.98
CA LYS A 52 30.67 10.23 88.64
C LYS A 52 30.34 9.07 87.70
N LEU A 53 30.49 7.83 88.15
CA LEU A 53 30.13 6.65 87.35
C LEU A 53 28.63 6.64 87.01
N LEU A 54 27.78 7.02 87.97
CA LEU A 54 26.33 7.10 87.77
C LEU A 54 25.96 8.16 86.73
N ASP A 55 26.54 9.34 86.84
CA ASP A 55 26.23 10.51 86.00
C ASP A 55 26.84 10.43 84.60
N ASP A 56 28.08 9.93 84.48
CA ASP A 56 28.81 9.92 83.21
C ASP A 56 28.52 8.66 82.37
N GLU A 57 28.27 7.51 83.00
CA GLU A 57 28.11 6.23 82.28
C GLU A 57 26.68 5.68 82.36
N ILE A 58 26.14 5.52 83.57
CA ILE A 58 24.89 4.76 83.77
C ILE A 58 23.68 5.56 83.29
N LEU A 59 23.54 6.83 83.70
CA LEU A 59 22.39 7.67 83.32
C LEU A 59 22.33 7.93 81.80
N PRO A 60 23.42 8.29 81.11
CA PRO A 60 23.41 8.49 79.66
C PRO A 60 23.13 7.20 78.90
N ALA A 61 23.69 6.06 79.34
CA ALA A 61 23.40 4.76 78.74
C ALA A 61 21.90 4.41 78.88
N LEU A 62 21.31 4.66 80.05
CA LEU A 62 19.90 4.40 80.31
C LEU A 62 19.00 5.33 79.48
N GLU A 63 19.38 6.59 79.30
CA GLU A 63 18.66 7.52 78.43
C GLU A 63 18.76 7.12 76.94
N LYS A 64 19.92 6.65 76.50
CA LYS A 64 20.11 6.09 75.15
C LYS A 64 19.22 4.87 74.92
N LEU A 65 19.21 3.91 75.86
CA LEU A 65 18.33 2.74 75.83
C LEU A 65 16.84 3.12 75.79
N ARG A 66 16.43 4.16 76.54
CA ARG A 66 15.05 4.68 76.47
C ARG A 66 14.73 5.24 75.09
N LYS A 67 15.63 6.00 74.48
CA LYS A 67 15.46 6.56 73.12
C LYS A 67 15.37 5.45 72.08
N GLU A 68 16.24 4.45 72.14
CA GLU A 68 16.23 3.28 71.25
C GLU A 68 14.92 2.50 71.39
N ARG A 69 14.45 2.23 72.61
CA ARG A 69 13.15 1.59 72.86
C ARG A 69 11.99 2.39 72.26
N CYS A 70 11.98 3.71 72.45
CA CYS A 70 10.96 4.57 71.86
C CYS A 70 10.98 4.55 70.33
N GLN A 71 12.16 4.54 69.72
CA GLN A 71 12.30 4.41 68.26
C GLN A 71 11.82 3.05 67.76
N TYR A 72 12.19 1.96 68.45
CA TYR A 72 11.71 0.61 68.13
C TYR A 72 10.19 0.51 68.21
N MET A 73 9.57 1.05 69.27
CA MET A 73 8.11 1.06 69.40
C MET A 73 7.42 1.85 68.29
N LYS A 74 7.98 3.00 67.88
CA LYS A 74 7.48 3.76 66.73
C LYS A 74 7.62 2.97 65.42
N TRP A 75 8.75 2.30 65.22
CA TRP A 75 8.98 1.46 64.05
C TRP A 75 8.02 0.27 64.02
N ALA A 76 7.83 -0.42 65.15
CA ALA A 76 6.91 -1.55 65.28
C ALA A 76 5.46 -1.14 64.98
N ASN A 77 5.00 -0.03 65.56
CA ASN A 77 3.66 0.52 65.27
C ASN A 77 3.52 1.00 63.82
N GLY A 78 4.58 1.58 63.25
CA GLY A 78 4.59 1.96 61.84
C GLY A 78 4.51 0.75 60.92
N ASN A 79 5.21 -0.34 61.25
CA ASN A 79 5.21 -1.56 60.46
C ASN A 79 3.86 -2.29 60.52
N THR A 80 3.21 -2.34 61.70
CA THR A 80 1.87 -2.93 61.82
C THR A 80 0.82 -2.14 61.04
N GLU A 81 0.88 -0.81 61.06
CA GLU A 81 -0.02 0.02 60.25
C GLU A 81 0.25 -0.11 58.76
N LEU A 82 1.53 -0.20 58.36
CA LEU A 82 1.93 -0.42 56.98
C LEU A 82 1.41 -1.77 56.46
N ASP A 83 1.53 -2.84 57.25
CA ASP A 83 0.99 -4.16 56.91
C ASP A 83 -0.55 -4.13 56.82
N ARG A 84 -1.21 -3.37 57.71
CA ARG A 84 -2.67 -3.16 57.65
C ARG A 84 -3.07 -2.48 56.34
N LEU A 85 -2.40 -1.38 55.98
CA LEU A 85 -2.67 -0.64 54.75
C LEU A 85 -2.37 -1.47 53.49
N LYS A 86 -1.29 -2.24 53.48
CA LYS A 86 -0.99 -3.18 52.39
C LYS A 86 -2.11 -4.19 52.18
N ARG A 87 -2.66 -4.77 53.26
CA ARG A 87 -3.80 -5.69 53.16
C ARG A 87 -5.03 -5.02 52.54
N PHE A 88 -5.30 -3.76 52.89
CA PHE A 88 -6.39 -2.98 52.27
C PHE A 88 -6.14 -2.70 50.78
N CYS A 89 -4.92 -2.34 50.38
CA CYS A 89 -4.58 -2.16 48.97
C CYS A 89 -4.80 -3.43 48.17
N ILE A 90 -4.31 -4.58 48.68
CA ILE A 90 -4.49 -5.88 48.01
C ILE A 90 -5.98 -6.25 47.95
N ALA A 91 -6.75 -6.03 49.01
CA ALA A 91 -8.18 -6.30 49.01
C ALA A 91 -8.93 -5.41 48.00
N TYR A 92 -8.57 -4.13 47.88
CA TYR A 92 -9.14 -3.22 46.90
C TYR A 92 -8.79 -3.62 45.46
N GLU A 93 -7.52 -3.97 45.20
CA GLU A 93 -7.07 -4.48 43.91
C GLU A 93 -7.82 -5.77 43.53
N PHE A 94 -8.03 -6.67 44.48
CA PHE A 94 -8.83 -7.89 44.27
C PHE A 94 -10.28 -7.57 43.89
N VAL A 95 -10.96 -6.69 44.63
CA VAL A 95 -12.35 -6.31 44.34
C VAL A 95 -12.45 -5.60 42.98
N GLN A 96 -11.48 -4.78 42.60
CA GLN A 96 -11.47 -4.16 41.29
C GLN A 96 -11.25 -5.17 40.17
N ALA A 97 -10.32 -6.11 40.35
CA ALA A 97 -10.11 -7.20 39.40
C ALA A 97 -11.38 -8.06 39.25
N GLU A 98 -12.10 -8.32 40.34
CA GLU A 98 -13.36 -9.06 40.33
C GLU A 98 -14.46 -8.32 39.56
N LYS A 99 -14.60 -7.00 39.76
CA LYS A 99 -15.53 -6.17 38.97
C LYS A 99 -15.21 -6.16 37.48
N VAL A 100 -13.93 -6.02 37.12
CA VAL A 100 -13.48 -6.07 35.72
C VAL A 100 -13.76 -7.46 35.11
N ARG A 101 -13.57 -8.53 35.89
CA ARG A 101 -13.90 -9.89 35.46
C ARG A 101 -15.41 -10.05 35.23
N GLU A 102 -16.25 -9.52 36.12
CA GLU A 102 -17.71 -9.56 35.96
C GLU A 102 -18.19 -8.76 34.74
N SER A 103 -17.65 -7.55 34.52
CA SER A 103 -17.99 -6.77 33.32
C SER A 103 -17.57 -7.49 32.06
N ALA A 104 -16.36 -8.04 32.01
CA ALA A 104 -15.87 -8.82 30.87
C ALA A 104 -16.74 -10.06 30.62
N LEU A 105 -17.19 -10.76 31.66
CA LEU A 105 -18.11 -11.90 31.53
C LEU A 105 -19.48 -11.47 30.98
N SER A 106 -19.99 -10.31 31.37
CA SER A 106 -21.22 -9.74 30.83
C SER A 106 -21.06 -9.41 29.34
N ASP A 107 -19.95 -8.78 28.96
CA ASP A 107 -19.65 -8.42 27.57
C ASP A 107 -19.52 -9.67 26.69
N VAL A 108 -18.84 -10.71 27.18
CA VAL A 108 -18.73 -12.00 26.47
C VAL A 108 -20.10 -12.62 26.25
N LYS A 109 -20.99 -12.61 27.25
CA LYS A 109 -22.37 -13.10 27.09
C LYS A 109 -23.16 -12.30 26.05
N GLN A 110 -22.99 -10.97 26.02
CA GLN A 110 -23.66 -10.12 25.03
C GLN A 110 -23.15 -10.39 23.62
N ILE A 111 -21.83 -10.59 23.46
CA ILE A 111 -21.22 -10.93 22.16
C ILE A 111 -21.69 -12.32 21.72
N GLN A 112 -21.72 -13.31 22.61
CA GLN A 112 -22.26 -14.64 22.30
C GLN A 112 -23.72 -14.58 21.85
N GLY A 113 -24.57 -13.76 22.49
CA GLY A 113 -25.94 -13.53 22.05
C GLY A 113 -26.01 -12.97 20.62
N LYS A 114 -25.19 -11.96 20.30
CA LYS A 114 -25.12 -11.39 18.95
C LYS A 114 -24.62 -12.38 17.90
N ILE A 115 -23.68 -13.27 18.27
CA ILE A 115 -23.20 -14.33 17.36
C ILE A 115 -24.35 -15.27 17.03
N VAL A 116 -25.13 -15.72 18.02
CA VAL A 116 -26.29 -16.59 17.79
C VAL A 116 -27.33 -15.90 16.91
N GLU A 117 -27.63 -14.63 17.14
CA GLU A 117 -28.55 -13.85 16.29
C GLU A 117 -28.05 -13.73 14.83
N LEU A 118 -26.74 -13.51 14.66
CA LEU A 118 -26.13 -13.44 13.33
C LEU A 118 -26.12 -14.80 12.62
N ASP A 119 -25.84 -15.89 13.34
CA ASP A 119 -25.88 -17.24 12.79
C ASP A 119 -27.32 -17.59 12.35
N GLU A 120 -28.33 -17.28 13.16
CA GLU A 120 -29.74 -17.46 12.78
C GLU A 120 -30.12 -16.62 11.55
N SER A 121 -29.64 -15.38 11.45
CA SER A 121 -29.88 -14.54 10.27
C SER A 121 -29.19 -15.08 9.02
N THR A 122 -28.00 -15.66 9.18
CA THR A 122 -27.22 -16.25 8.09
C THR A 122 -27.90 -17.51 7.56
N GLU A 123 -28.41 -18.36 8.44
CA GLU A 123 -29.17 -19.55 8.04
C GLU A 123 -30.47 -19.18 7.32
N LYS A 124 -31.19 -18.13 7.77
CA LYS A 124 -32.36 -17.61 7.04
C LYS A 124 -31.99 -17.10 5.65
N LEU A 125 -30.93 -16.30 5.54
CA LEU A 125 -30.47 -15.78 4.25
C LEU A 125 -30.02 -16.91 3.30
N LYS A 126 -29.38 -17.97 3.81
CA LYS A 126 -29.05 -19.14 2.98
C LYS A 126 -30.31 -19.85 2.47
N ALA A 127 -31.31 -20.02 3.32
CA ALA A 127 -32.59 -20.60 2.89
C ALA A 127 -33.28 -19.74 1.82
N ASP A 128 -33.25 -18.41 1.98
CA ASP A 128 -33.79 -17.48 0.98
C ASP A 128 -33.01 -17.57 -0.35
N ILE A 129 -31.68 -17.70 -0.31
CA ILE A 129 -30.85 -17.89 -1.51
C ILE A 129 -31.22 -19.21 -2.21
N ASP A 130 -31.32 -20.31 -1.48
CA ASP A 130 -31.70 -21.62 -2.03
C ASP A 130 -33.10 -21.59 -2.67
N GLU A 131 -34.03 -20.81 -2.11
CA GLU A 131 -35.36 -20.61 -2.69
C GLU A 131 -35.28 -19.77 -3.97
N MET A 132 -34.49 -18.69 -3.98
CA MET A 132 -34.29 -17.87 -5.17
C MET A 132 -33.60 -18.64 -6.30
N ASP A 133 -32.61 -19.48 -5.99
CA ASP A 133 -31.93 -20.32 -6.99
C ASP A 133 -32.90 -21.35 -7.60
N LYS A 134 -33.78 -21.95 -6.79
CA LYS A 134 -34.88 -22.80 -7.31
C LYS A 134 -35.81 -22.02 -8.24
N ASN A 135 -36.17 -20.79 -7.87
CA ASN A 135 -37.03 -19.94 -8.70
C ASN A 135 -36.35 -19.54 -10.01
N VAL A 136 -35.04 -19.28 -10.01
CA VAL A 136 -34.27 -19.02 -11.22
C VAL A 136 -34.21 -20.27 -12.09
N ALA A 137 -33.99 -21.45 -11.50
CA ALA A 137 -33.98 -22.71 -12.23
C ALA A 137 -35.33 -23.03 -12.89
N THR A 138 -36.46 -22.78 -12.22
CA THR A 138 -37.79 -22.99 -12.79
C THR A 138 -38.08 -21.99 -13.92
N LEU A 139 -37.77 -20.70 -13.72
CA LEU A 139 -37.96 -19.68 -14.74
C LEU A 139 -37.07 -19.89 -15.98
N THR A 140 -35.84 -20.37 -15.79
CA THR A 140 -34.94 -20.70 -16.91
C THR A 140 -35.42 -21.91 -17.68
N ALA A 141 -35.89 -22.97 -16.99
CA ALA A 141 -36.51 -24.13 -17.63
C ALA A 141 -37.80 -23.75 -18.41
N GLU A 142 -38.66 -22.91 -17.84
CA GLU A 142 -39.85 -22.41 -18.55
C GLU A 142 -39.48 -21.57 -19.79
N LYS A 143 -38.44 -20.75 -19.66
CA LYS A 143 -37.93 -19.92 -20.77
C LYS A 143 -37.38 -20.81 -21.88
N GLU A 144 -36.57 -21.81 -21.58
CA GLU A 144 -36.04 -22.76 -22.56
C GLU A 144 -37.14 -23.59 -23.22
N ALA A 145 -38.15 -24.02 -22.46
CA ALA A 145 -39.29 -24.76 -23.02
C ALA A 145 -40.09 -23.91 -24.03
N LYS A 146 -40.36 -22.64 -23.72
CA LYS A 146 -41.10 -21.72 -24.59
C LYS A 146 -40.26 -21.27 -25.80
N LEU A 147 -39.05 -20.78 -25.57
CA LEU A 147 -38.19 -20.27 -26.64
C LEU A 147 -37.61 -21.40 -27.49
N GLY A 148 -37.23 -22.54 -26.93
CA GLY A 148 -36.64 -23.65 -27.68
C GLY A 148 -37.61 -24.30 -28.67
N GLY A 149 -38.89 -24.40 -28.30
CA GLY A 149 -39.95 -24.90 -29.19
C GLY A 149 -40.25 -23.94 -30.34
N GLU A 150 -40.45 -22.66 -30.04
CA GLU A 150 -40.75 -21.64 -31.05
C GLU A 150 -39.55 -21.38 -31.98
N MET A 151 -38.33 -21.33 -31.44
CA MET A 151 -37.09 -21.12 -32.20
C MET A 151 -36.81 -22.27 -33.18
N LYS A 152 -37.05 -23.53 -32.80
CA LYS A 152 -36.89 -24.68 -33.71
C LYS A 152 -37.89 -24.62 -34.87
N VAL A 153 -39.15 -24.32 -34.58
CA VAL A 153 -40.19 -24.20 -35.62
C VAL A 153 -39.90 -23.02 -36.56
N LEU A 154 -39.38 -21.91 -36.03
CA LEU A 154 -38.98 -20.77 -36.86
C LEU A 154 -37.75 -21.09 -37.73
N SER A 155 -36.74 -21.76 -37.17
CA SER A 155 -35.54 -22.18 -37.91
C SER A 155 -35.89 -23.10 -39.07
N GLU A 156 -36.73 -24.12 -38.85
CA GLU A 156 -37.18 -25.02 -39.92
C GLU A 156 -37.98 -24.30 -41.01
N LYS A 157 -38.75 -23.26 -40.66
CA LYS A 157 -39.46 -22.41 -41.64
C LYS A 157 -38.49 -21.55 -42.45
N VAL A 158 -37.46 -20.99 -41.81
CA VAL A 158 -36.41 -20.21 -42.47
C VAL A 158 -35.63 -21.09 -43.44
N ASP A 159 -35.25 -22.30 -43.03
CA ASP A 159 -34.52 -23.24 -43.90
C ASP A 159 -35.34 -23.67 -45.12
N LYS A 160 -36.65 -23.93 -44.93
CA LYS A 160 -37.57 -24.24 -46.04
C LYS A 160 -37.70 -23.07 -47.02
N LEU A 161 -37.83 -21.85 -46.51
CA LEU A 161 -37.91 -20.64 -47.34
C LEU A 161 -36.60 -20.35 -48.07
N SER A 162 -35.46 -20.55 -47.40
CA SER A 162 -34.11 -20.46 -47.97
C SER A 162 -33.95 -21.43 -49.16
N HIS A 163 -34.30 -22.70 -48.99
CA HIS A 163 -34.22 -23.68 -50.07
C HIS A 163 -35.17 -23.37 -51.23
N ALA A 164 -36.37 -22.87 -50.96
CA ALA A 164 -37.30 -22.43 -51.99
C ALA A 164 -36.75 -21.22 -52.76
N LEU A 165 -36.17 -20.24 -52.07
CA LEU A 165 -35.56 -19.05 -52.67
C LEU A 165 -34.39 -19.41 -53.58
N ILE A 166 -33.50 -20.31 -53.13
CA ILE A 166 -32.36 -20.81 -53.92
C ILE A 166 -32.84 -21.52 -55.20
N LYS A 167 -33.91 -22.30 -55.10
CA LYS A 167 -34.50 -23.01 -56.25
C LYS A 167 -35.09 -22.03 -57.27
N GLU A 168 -35.84 -21.04 -56.80
CA GLU A 168 -36.44 -20.01 -57.68
C GLU A 168 -35.37 -19.11 -58.32
N THR A 169 -34.34 -18.71 -57.58
CA THR A 169 -33.22 -17.94 -58.15
C THR A 169 -32.44 -18.75 -59.19
N SER A 170 -32.18 -20.03 -58.94
CA SER A 170 -31.53 -20.91 -59.93
C SER A 170 -32.39 -21.14 -61.20
N LEU A 171 -33.72 -21.14 -61.07
CA LEU A 171 -34.62 -21.22 -62.21
C LEU A 171 -34.63 -19.91 -63.01
N MET A 172 -34.63 -18.77 -62.32
CA MET A 172 -34.54 -17.44 -62.93
C MET A 172 -33.23 -17.26 -63.69
N ASP A 173 -32.08 -17.63 -63.10
CA ASP A 173 -30.77 -17.51 -63.73
C ASP A 173 -30.68 -18.36 -65.01
N ASN A 174 -31.19 -19.60 -64.97
CA ASN A 174 -31.27 -20.45 -66.16
C ASN A 174 -32.17 -19.84 -67.25
N GLN A 175 -33.31 -19.26 -66.86
CA GLN A 175 -34.20 -18.58 -67.81
C GLN A 175 -33.54 -17.35 -68.43
N GLU A 176 -32.82 -16.54 -67.65
CA GLU A 176 -32.09 -15.38 -68.14
C GLU A 176 -30.98 -15.79 -69.13
N GLU A 177 -30.26 -16.88 -68.85
CA GLU A 177 -29.24 -17.41 -69.74
C GLU A 177 -29.83 -17.94 -71.05
N THR A 178 -30.97 -18.64 -71.01
CA THR A 178 -31.70 -19.05 -72.22
C THR A 178 -32.18 -17.85 -73.03
N LEU A 179 -32.70 -16.80 -72.38
CA LEU A 179 -33.18 -15.60 -73.05
C LEU A 179 -32.05 -14.86 -73.78
N ARG A 180 -30.87 -14.73 -73.13
CA ARG A 180 -29.67 -14.17 -73.77
C ARG A 180 -29.19 -15.00 -74.98
N SER A 181 -29.37 -16.31 -74.94
CA SER A 181 -28.99 -17.18 -76.06
C SER A 181 -29.93 -17.00 -77.26
N GLU A 182 -31.22 -16.84 -77.01
CA GLU A 182 -32.24 -16.56 -78.03
C GLU A 182 -32.08 -15.15 -78.62
N GLU A 183 -31.76 -14.12 -77.81
CA GLU A 183 -31.45 -12.78 -78.29
C GLU A 183 -30.26 -12.78 -79.27
N LYS A 184 -29.18 -13.51 -78.92
CA LYS A 184 -28.03 -13.67 -79.82
C LYS A 184 -28.38 -14.44 -81.09
N ALA A 185 -29.30 -15.41 -81.02
CA ALA A 185 -29.79 -16.12 -82.19
C ALA A 185 -30.62 -15.21 -83.10
N ALA A 186 -31.50 -14.38 -82.52
CA ALA A 186 -32.29 -13.39 -83.23
C ALA A 186 -31.41 -12.34 -83.92
N GLU A 187 -30.35 -11.84 -83.26
CA GLU A 187 -29.38 -10.92 -83.88
C GLU A 187 -28.66 -11.55 -85.09
N LYS A 188 -28.29 -12.84 -85.01
CA LYS A 188 -27.70 -13.56 -86.15
C LYS A 188 -28.69 -13.70 -87.31
N ILE A 189 -29.96 -13.99 -87.02
CA ILE A 189 -31.01 -14.08 -88.04
C ILE A 189 -31.23 -12.71 -88.70
N LEU A 190 -31.24 -11.62 -87.93
CA LEU A 190 -31.37 -10.26 -88.47
C LEU A 190 -30.21 -9.90 -89.41
N LYS A 191 -28.96 -10.24 -89.04
CA LYS A 191 -27.80 -10.06 -89.93
C LYS A 191 -27.93 -10.89 -91.21
N ASN A 192 -28.36 -12.14 -91.10
CA ASN A 192 -28.61 -12.98 -92.28
C ASN A 192 -29.70 -12.40 -93.19
N ILE A 193 -30.75 -11.79 -92.62
CA ILE A 193 -31.79 -11.11 -93.40
C ILE A 193 -31.23 -9.87 -94.10
N GLU A 194 -30.36 -9.08 -93.47
CA GLU A 194 -29.68 -7.96 -94.12
C GLU A 194 -28.75 -8.42 -95.26
N ASP A 195 -28.01 -9.50 -95.06
CA ASP A 195 -27.16 -10.11 -96.09
C ASP A 195 -27.98 -10.61 -97.29
N ILE A 196 -29.12 -11.26 -97.03
CA ILE A 196 -30.04 -11.71 -98.07
C ILE A 196 -30.65 -10.50 -98.80
N LYS A 197 -31.07 -9.45 -98.10
CA LYS A 197 -31.57 -8.21 -98.72
C LYS A 197 -30.53 -7.58 -99.64
N ARG A 198 -29.27 -7.50 -99.21
CA ARG A 198 -28.17 -7.01 -100.04
C ARG A 198 -27.96 -7.89 -101.28
N SER A 199 -28.02 -9.21 -101.14
CA SER A 199 -27.94 -10.14 -102.27
C SER A 199 -29.12 -10.00 -103.24
N ILE A 200 -30.33 -9.72 -102.74
CA ILE A 200 -31.51 -9.45 -103.57
C ILE A 200 -31.30 -8.15 -104.37
N VAL A 201 -30.78 -7.08 -103.75
CA VAL A 201 -30.49 -5.83 -104.47
C VAL A 201 -29.42 -6.03 -105.56
N GLU A 202 -28.38 -6.83 -105.28
CA GLU A 202 -27.36 -7.19 -106.29
C GLU A 202 -27.95 -8.03 -107.43
N ARG A 203 -28.83 -8.99 -107.10
CA ARG A 203 -29.56 -9.82 -108.08
C ARG A 203 -30.52 -8.98 -108.91
N ASP A 204 -31.25 -8.06 -108.30
CA ASP A 204 -32.18 -7.14 -108.99
C ASP A 204 -31.40 -6.20 -109.92
N ALA A 205 -30.23 -5.70 -109.51
CA ALA A 205 -29.37 -4.92 -110.38
C ALA A 205 -28.83 -5.75 -111.57
N ALA A 206 -28.51 -7.03 -111.34
CA ALA A 206 -28.10 -7.94 -112.41
C ALA A 206 -29.26 -8.27 -113.37
N VAL A 207 -30.47 -8.47 -112.84
CA VAL A 207 -31.69 -8.66 -113.65
C VAL A 207 -32.00 -7.41 -114.44
N LYS A 208 -31.89 -6.22 -113.83
CA LYS A 208 -32.13 -4.95 -114.52
C LYS A 208 -31.11 -4.70 -115.63
N ASN A 209 -29.83 -5.03 -115.42
CA ASN A 209 -28.82 -5.00 -116.50
C ASN A 209 -29.12 -6.02 -117.61
N ALA A 210 -29.64 -7.19 -117.27
CA ALA A 210 -30.07 -8.19 -118.26
C ALA A 210 -31.34 -7.76 -119.01
N GLU A 211 -32.28 -7.11 -118.34
CA GLU A 211 -33.49 -6.50 -118.91
C GLU A 211 -33.14 -5.32 -119.80
N ASP A 212 -32.22 -4.44 -119.39
CA ASP A 212 -31.73 -3.34 -120.21
C ASP A 212 -31.02 -3.87 -121.46
N GLY A 213 -30.19 -4.91 -121.33
CA GLY A 213 -29.58 -5.62 -122.46
C GLY A 213 -30.59 -6.34 -123.36
N ALA A 214 -31.64 -6.93 -122.77
CA ALA A 214 -32.75 -7.53 -123.51
C ALA A 214 -33.61 -6.45 -124.20
N SER A 215 -33.77 -5.27 -123.60
CA SER A 215 -34.46 -4.12 -124.20
C SER A 215 -33.65 -3.53 -125.35
N ASP A 216 -32.32 -3.54 -125.28
CA ASP A 216 -31.45 -3.07 -126.36
C ASP A 216 -31.45 -4.07 -127.52
N MET A 217 -31.48 -5.37 -127.21
CA MET A 217 -31.73 -6.43 -128.20
C MET A 217 -33.16 -6.40 -128.74
N SER A 218 -34.15 -6.03 -127.93
CA SER A 218 -35.55 -5.84 -128.34
C SER A 218 -35.73 -4.59 -129.17
N LYS A 219 -34.94 -3.51 -128.95
CA LYS A 219 -34.93 -2.32 -129.82
C LYS A 219 -34.27 -2.63 -131.15
N ARG A 220 -33.15 -3.39 -131.16
CA ARG A 220 -32.58 -3.93 -132.40
C ARG A 220 -33.53 -4.86 -133.12
N ALA A 221 -34.27 -5.69 -132.37
CA ALA A 221 -35.34 -6.51 -132.92
C ALA A 221 -36.46 -5.63 -133.45
N GLU A 222 -36.95 -4.61 -132.72
CA GLU A 222 -38.00 -3.68 -133.16
C GLU A 222 -37.58 -2.81 -134.35
N ASP A 223 -36.31 -2.47 -134.51
CA ASP A 223 -35.83 -1.75 -135.70
C ASP A 223 -35.74 -2.68 -136.91
N LEU A 224 -35.33 -3.95 -136.74
CA LEU A 224 -35.46 -5.01 -137.74
C LEU A 224 -36.93 -5.38 -138.02
N THR A 225 -37.77 -5.35 -136.98
CA THR A 225 -39.20 -5.58 -137.08
C THR A 225 -39.84 -4.40 -137.76
N LYS A 226 -39.43 -3.13 -137.58
CA LYS A 226 -39.93 -1.99 -138.36
C LYS A 226 -39.55 -2.08 -139.84
N GLU A 227 -38.36 -2.59 -140.18
CA GLU A 227 -38.04 -2.94 -141.59
C GLU A 227 -38.96 -4.06 -142.13
N ILE A 228 -39.36 -5.01 -141.27
CA ILE A 228 -40.36 -6.05 -141.61
C ILE A 228 -41.79 -5.49 -141.61
N ASP A 229 -42.14 -4.57 -140.72
CA ASP A 229 -43.47 -4.00 -140.45
C ASP A 229 -43.81 -2.94 -141.51
N ASP A 230 -42.81 -2.28 -142.11
CA ASP A 230 -43.00 -1.51 -143.35
C ASP A 230 -43.21 -2.45 -144.55
N SER A 231 -42.65 -3.66 -144.52
CA SER A 231 -42.87 -4.72 -145.51
C SER A 231 -44.17 -5.53 -145.28
N GLU A 232 -44.73 -5.49 -144.06
CA GLU A 232 -45.89 -6.28 -143.60
C GLU A 232 -47.15 -5.40 -143.41
N LYS A 233 -47.00 -4.08 -143.26
CA LYS A 233 -48.08 -3.07 -143.41
C LYS A 233 -48.57 -2.94 -144.85
N GLU A 234 -47.80 -3.35 -145.84
CA GLU A 234 -48.32 -3.59 -147.20
C GLU A 234 -49.12 -4.91 -147.32
N TYR A 235 -49.00 -5.83 -146.35
CA TYR A 235 -49.53 -7.20 -146.49
C TYR A 235 -50.77 -7.52 -145.63
N GLN A 236 -50.91 -7.00 -144.40
CA GLN A 236 -52.04 -7.40 -143.54
C GLN A 236 -52.68 -6.27 -142.74
N GLY A 237 -53.25 -5.32 -143.49
CA GLY A 237 -54.53 -4.68 -143.15
C GLY A 237 -55.72 -5.66 -143.13
N VAL A 238 -55.50 -6.92 -142.75
CA VAL A 238 -56.46 -8.01 -142.82
C VAL A 238 -56.45 -8.73 -141.47
N LEU A 239 -57.51 -8.48 -140.68
CA LEU A 239 -58.02 -9.29 -139.56
C LEU A 239 -57.52 -9.01 -138.12
N ALA A 240 -57.92 -7.83 -137.61
CA ALA A 240 -58.76 -7.65 -136.41
C ALA A 240 -58.59 -8.56 -135.14
N GLY A 241 -57.98 -8.01 -134.08
CA GLY A 241 -58.68 -7.54 -132.85
C GLY A 241 -59.01 -8.48 -131.65
N LYS A 242 -58.74 -7.96 -130.43
CA LYS A 242 -59.32 -8.24 -129.06
C LYS A 242 -58.84 -9.50 -128.29
N SER A 243 -58.89 -9.68 -126.94
CA SER A 243 -59.07 -8.90 -125.66
C SER A 243 -59.15 -9.87 -124.43
N SER A 244 -59.18 -9.36 -123.16
CA SER A 244 -59.77 -9.93 -121.88
C SER A 244 -58.93 -10.87 -120.96
N ALA A 245 -59.11 -11.01 -119.61
CA ALA A 245 -59.97 -10.48 -118.52
C ALA A 245 -59.62 -11.08 -117.09
N ASN A 246 -60.38 -10.67 -116.02
CA ASN A 246 -60.74 -11.32 -114.69
C ASN A 246 -60.05 -10.94 -113.33
N GLU A 247 -60.63 -10.97 -112.10
CA GLU A 247 -61.99 -10.90 -111.47
C GLU A 247 -61.97 -10.80 -109.88
N LYS A 248 -63.14 -10.64 -109.19
CA LYS A 248 -63.50 -10.15 -107.80
C LYS A 248 -63.51 -11.12 -106.55
N LYS A 249 -63.64 -10.58 -105.30
CA LYS A 249 -64.21 -11.20 -104.05
C LYS A 249 -65.00 -10.19 -103.13
N CYS A 250 -65.90 -10.68 -102.24
CA CYS A 250 -67.01 -9.98 -101.49
C CYS A 250 -66.68 -9.34 -100.11
N LEU A 251 -67.57 -8.43 -99.63
CA LEU A 251 -67.40 -7.40 -98.57
C LEU A 251 -67.93 -7.70 -97.13
N GLU A 252 -68.68 -8.78 -96.91
CA GLU A 252 -69.38 -9.00 -95.62
C GLU A 252 -68.49 -9.60 -94.51
N ASP A 253 -67.43 -10.33 -94.85
CA ASP A 253 -66.51 -10.94 -93.87
C ASP A 253 -65.61 -9.90 -93.18
N GLN A 254 -65.22 -8.82 -93.87
CA GLN A 254 -64.35 -7.78 -93.32
C GLN A 254 -65.00 -6.98 -92.17
N LEU A 255 -66.33 -6.89 -92.15
CA LEU A 255 -67.07 -6.04 -91.20
C LEU A 255 -67.26 -6.72 -89.84
N ARG A 256 -67.21 -8.06 -89.80
CA ARG A 256 -67.35 -8.85 -88.58
C ARG A 256 -66.04 -8.92 -87.79
N ASP A 257 -64.91 -9.06 -88.47
CA ASP A 257 -63.57 -9.07 -87.85
C ASP A 257 -63.19 -7.70 -87.27
N ALA A 258 -63.56 -6.61 -87.95
CA ALA A 258 -63.30 -5.25 -87.47
C ALA A 258 -64.03 -4.92 -86.15
N LYS A 259 -65.25 -5.45 -85.93
CA LYS A 259 -66.00 -5.24 -84.68
C LYS A 259 -65.44 -6.04 -83.50
N ALA A 260 -64.92 -7.24 -83.73
CA ALA A 260 -64.27 -8.03 -82.68
C ALA A 260 -62.97 -7.38 -82.20
N ALA A 261 -62.15 -6.85 -83.11
CA ALA A 261 -60.90 -6.16 -82.79
C ALA A 261 -61.10 -4.89 -81.95
N VAL A 262 -62.18 -4.13 -82.20
CA VAL A 262 -62.49 -2.90 -81.42
C VAL A 262 -62.89 -3.24 -79.98
N GLY A 263 -63.66 -4.31 -79.75
CA GLY A 263 -64.06 -4.75 -78.41
C GLY A 263 -62.88 -5.24 -77.55
N GLU A 264 -61.93 -5.98 -78.15
CA GLU A 264 -60.69 -6.38 -77.48
C GLU A 264 -59.79 -5.19 -77.17
N ALA A 265 -59.66 -4.23 -78.09
CA ALA A 265 -58.88 -3.02 -77.88
C ALA A 265 -59.44 -2.14 -76.75
N GLU A 266 -60.77 -1.98 -76.66
CA GLU A 266 -61.41 -1.21 -75.58
C GLU A 266 -61.27 -1.88 -74.20
N SER A 267 -61.34 -3.22 -74.16
CA SER A 267 -61.07 -4.01 -72.94
C SER A 267 -59.62 -3.86 -72.48
N GLY A 268 -58.68 -3.96 -73.43
CA GLY A 268 -57.24 -3.76 -73.18
C GLY A 268 -56.91 -2.35 -72.71
N LEU A 269 -57.53 -1.32 -73.31
CA LEU A 269 -57.38 0.08 -72.90
C LEU A 269 -57.87 0.31 -71.47
N LYS A 270 -59.03 -0.24 -71.10
CA LYS A 270 -59.55 -0.13 -69.72
C LYS A 270 -58.61 -0.82 -68.72
N GLN A 271 -58.15 -2.04 -68.99
CA GLN A 271 -57.19 -2.74 -68.12
C GLN A 271 -55.86 -1.99 -67.97
N LEU A 272 -55.31 -1.44 -69.05
CA LEU A 272 -54.08 -0.64 -69.02
C LEU A 272 -54.27 0.65 -68.23
N THR A 273 -55.43 1.32 -68.37
CA THR A 273 -55.74 2.54 -67.63
C THR A 273 -55.83 2.30 -66.13
N THR A 274 -56.44 1.18 -65.69
CA THR A 274 -56.47 0.81 -64.26
C THR A 274 -55.08 0.46 -63.73
N LYS A 275 -54.25 -0.23 -64.53
CA LYS A 275 -52.86 -0.55 -64.15
C LYS A 275 -52.01 0.71 -64.02
N ILE A 276 -52.09 1.64 -64.97
CA ILE A 276 -51.37 2.92 -64.93
C ILE A 276 -51.81 3.72 -63.69
N SER A 277 -53.11 3.82 -63.41
CA SER A 277 -53.65 4.47 -62.21
C SER A 277 -53.14 3.85 -60.90
N HIS A 278 -53.06 2.51 -60.83
CA HIS A 278 -52.52 1.81 -59.67
C HIS A 278 -51.02 2.05 -59.52
N SER A 279 -50.25 1.91 -60.59
CA SER A 279 -48.81 2.17 -60.59
C SER A 279 -48.47 3.63 -60.30
N GLU A 280 -49.26 4.61 -60.75
CA GLU A 280 -49.07 6.02 -60.42
C GLU A 280 -49.32 6.30 -58.93
N LYS A 281 -50.33 5.66 -58.32
CA LYS A 281 -50.57 5.73 -56.87
C LYS A 281 -49.43 5.08 -56.08
N GLU A 282 -49.01 3.87 -56.45
CA GLU A 282 -47.87 3.18 -55.83
C GLU A 282 -46.58 3.98 -55.97
N LEU A 283 -46.32 4.58 -57.13
CA LEU A 283 -45.13 5.40 -57.36
C LEU A 283 -45.17 6.68 -56.51
N LYS A 284 -46.34 7.28 -56.31
CA LYS A 284 -46.50 8.45 -55.43
C LYS A 284 -46.31 8.09 -53.96
N GLU A 285 -46.85 6.97 -53.51
CA GLU A 285 -46.65 6.44 -52.15
C GLU A 285 -45.18 6.05 -51.90
N LYS A 286 -44.55 5.33 -52.83
CA LYS A 286 -43.12 4.96 -52.75
C LYS A 286 -42.21 6.17 -52.80
N LYS A 287 -42.50 7.20 -53.60
CA LYS A 287 -41.76 8.48 -53.60
C LYS A 287 -41.90 9.22 -52.26
N ALA A 288 -43.08 9.23 -51.66
CA ALA A 288 -43.30 9.83 -50.35
C ALA A 288 -42.55 9.06 -49.25
N GLN A 289 -42.61 7.72 -49.26
CA GLN A 289 -41.85 6.85 -48.35
C GLN A 289 -40.33 7.03 -48.51
N MET A 290 -39.81 7.07 -49.74
CA MET A 290 -38.39 7.33 -50.02
C MET A 290 -37.92 8.68 -49.50
N LYS A 291 -38.77 9.72 -49.61
CA LYS A 291 -38.43 11.06 -49.10
C LYS A 291 -38.39 11.08 -47.57
N SER A 292 -39.40 10.51 -46.89
CA SER A 292 -39.42 10.40 -45.42
C SER A 292 -38.22 9.63 -44.89
N LYS A 293 -37.96 8.45 -45.47
CA LYS A 293 -36.83 7.60 -45.10
C LYS A 293 -35.49 8.30 -45.34
N ARG A 294 -35.32 9.02 -46.46
CA ARG A 294 -34.11 9.83 -46.74
C ARG A 294 -33.90 10.94 -45.71
N ASP A 295 -34.97 11.63 -45.31
CA ASP A 295 -34.88 12.68 -44.28
C ASP A 295 -34.48 12.06 -42.92
N GLU A 296 -35.05 10.90 -42.55
CA GLU A 296 -34.67 10.12 -41.37
C GLU A 296 -33.19 9.67 -41.41
N ALA A 297 -32.69 9.20 -42.55
CA ALA A 297 -31.29 8.80 -42.72
C ALA A 297 -30.33 9.99 -42.56
N THR A 298 -30.66 11.15 -43.13
CA THR A 298 -29.83 12.36 -42.97
C THR A 298 -29.84 12.90 -41.54
N ALA A 299 -30.95 12.74 -40.81
CA ALA A 299 -31.03 13.07 -39.39
C ALA A 299 -30.17 12.12 -38.55
N ALA A 300 -30.27 10.80 -38.81
CA ALA A 300 -29.46 9.79 -38.14
C ALA A 300 -27.95 9.97 -38.39
N GLU A 301 -27.53 10.28 -39.62
CA GLU A 301 -26.13 10.58 -39.94
C GLU A 301 -25.60 11.83 -39.23
N LYS A 302 -26.43 12.89 -39.12
CA LYS A 302 -26.06 14.10 -38.37
C LYS A 302 -25.89 13.81 -36.89
N GLU A 303 -26.79 13.01 -36.31
CA GLU A 303 -26.70 12.61 -34.91
C GLU A 303 -25.49 11.72 -34.64
N LEU A 304 -25.17 10.79 -35.56
CA LEU A 304 -23.98 9.94 -35.47
C LEU A 304 -22.69 10.77 -35.55
N LYS A 305 -22.63 11.78 -36.44
CA LYS A 305 -21.51 12.73 -36.51
C LYS A 305 -21.38 13.60 -35.26
N ALA A 306 -22.49 14.00 -34.64
CA ALA A 306 -22.45 14.75 -33.39
C ALA A 306 -21.91 13.89 -32.23
N ARG A 307 -22.43 12.66 -32.08
CA ARG A 307 -22.01 11.71 -31.03
C ARG A 307 -20.54 11.28 -31.17
N THR A 308 -20.05 11.08 -32.40
CA THR A 308 -18.63 10.79 -32.66
C THR A 308 -17.73 11.97 -32.29
N LYS A 309 -18.10 13.20 -32.69
CA LYS A 309 -17.35 14.41 -32.35
C LYS A 309 -17.26 14.66 -30.84
N ASP A 310 -18.34 14.36 -30.12
CA ASP A 310 -18.38 14.41 -28.65
C ASP A 310 -17.41 13.41 -28.01
N LEU A 311 -17.32 12.19 -28.53
CA LEU A 311 -16.36 11.18 -28.07
C LEU A 311 -14.91 11.60 -28.34
N ASP A 312 -14.64 12.15 -29.52
CA ASP A 312 -13.30 12.65 -29.87
C ASP A 312 -12.88 13.82 -28.97
N ALA A 313 -13.81 14.70 -28.60
CA ALA A 313 -13.54 15.79 -27.66
C ALA A 313 -13.21 15.28 -26.24
N ILE A 314 -13.93 14.26 -25.77
CA ILE A 314 -13.64 13.61 -24.47
C ILE A 314 -12.29 12.88 -24.53
N LYS A 315 -12.00 12.17 -25.64
CA LYS A 315 -10.72 11.49 -25.84
C LYS A 315 -9.53 12.45 -25.88
N ALA A 316 -9.67 13.60 -26.54
CA ALA A 316 -8.67 14.66 -26.51
C ALA A 316 -8.48 15.26 -25.11
N SER A 317 -9.57 15.44 -24.37
CA SER A 317 -9.53 15.92 -22.99
C SER A 317 -8.82 14.93 -22.06
N MET A 318 -9.06 13.62 -22.22
CA MET A 318 -8.31 12.58 -21.50
C MET A 318 -6.82 12.59 -21.83
N GLY A 319 -6.45 12.71 -23.11
CA GLY A 319 -5.05 12.76 -23.55
C GLY A 319 -4.30 14.03 -23.11
N SER A 320 -5.01 15.10 -22.76
CA SER A 320 -4.42 16.34 -22.23
C SER A 320 -4.04 16.25 -20.74
N ILE A 321 -4.54 15.23 -20.03
CA ILE A 321 -4.20 15.00 -18.62
C ILE A 321 -2.90 14.19 -18.59
N ASN A 322 -1.86 14.74 -17.97
CA ASN A 322 -0.62 14.01 -17.66
C ASN A 322 -0.85 12.99 -16.53
N TYR A 323 -1.64 11.95 -16.82
CA TYR A 323 -1.93 10.84 -15.93
C TYR A 323 -1.94 9.54 -16.73
N GLU A 324 -1.13 8.57 -16.30
CA GLU A 324 -1.11 7.24 -16.90
C GLU A 324 -2.01 6.29 -16.13
N GLU A 325 -2.78 5.49 -16.87
CA GLU A 325 -3.64 4.46 -16.30
C GLU A 325 -2.81 3.40 -15.56
N GLY A 326 -3.22 3.05 -14.35
CA GLY A 326 -2.48 2.14 -13.46
C GLY A 326 -1.37 2.79 -12.62
N GLN A 327 -0.97 4.05 -12.87
CA GLN A 327 0.05 4.72 -12.07
C GLN A 327 -0.38 4.91 -10.60
N MET A 328 -1.65 5.25 -10.38
CA MET A 328 -2.20 5.34 -9.02
C MET A 328 -2.30 3.96 -8.36
N GLU A 329 -2.74 2.92 -9.06
CA GLU A 329 -2.80 1.57 -8.49
C GLU A 329 -1.41 1.06 -8.07
N ALA A 330 -0.38 1.32 -8.88
CA ALA A 330 1.00 1.01 -8.53
C ALA A 330 1.45 1.75 -7.27
N LEU A 331 1.22 3.07 -7.19
CA LEU A 331 1.59 3.86 -6.00
C LEU A 331 0.80 3.47 -4.76
N GLN A 332 -0.48 3.08 -4.89
CA GLN A 332 -1.28 2.58 -3.76
C GLN A 332 -0.77 1.23 -3.27
N LYS A 333 -0.36 0.35 -4.19
CA LYS A 333 0.30 -0.92 -3.86
C LYS A 333 1.62 -0.69 -3.13
N ASP A 334 2.49 0.18 -3.67
CA ASP A 334 3.76 0.55 -3.05
C ASP A 334 3.55 1.16 -1.65
N ARG A 335 2.53 2.02 -1.50
CA ARG A 335 2.14 2.56 -0.19
C ARG A 335 1.75 1.45 0.78
N SER A 336 0.92 0.49 0.34
CA SER A 336 0.45 -0.58 1.21
C SER A 336 1.61 -1.46 1.70
N THR A 337 2.54 -1.82 0.80
CA THR A 337 3.74 -2.58 1.16
C THR A 337 4.65 -1.80 2.12
N GLU A 338 4.83 -0.50 1.88
CA GLU A 338 5.69 0.32 2.74
C GLU A 338 5.08 0.52 4.13
N VAL A 339 3.76 0.72 4.22
CA VAL A 339 3.04 0.79 5.51
C VAL A 339 3.19 -0.49 6.31
N GLU A 340 3.08 -1.67 5.67
CA GLU A 340 3.30 -2.95 6.35
C GLU A 340 4.73 -3.09 6.89
N VAL A 341 5.74 -2.68 6.12
CA VAL A 341 7.14 -2.70 6.54
C VAL A 341 7.37 -1.74 7.72
N VAL A 342 6.88 -0.51 7.62
CA VAL A 342 6.93 0.48 8.71
C VAL A 342 6.26 -0.05 9.98
N GLN A 343 5.11 -0.71 9.86
CA GLN A 343 4.41 -1.28 11.02
C GLN A 343 5.22 -2.41 11.67
N LYS A 344 5.78 -3.33 10.86
CA LYS A 344 6.67 -4.41 11.36
C LYS A 344 7.91 -3.85 12.05
N LEU A 345 8.53 -2.81 11.49
CA LEU A 345 9.69 -2.15 12.09
C LEU A 345 9.31 -1.41 13.37
N LYS A 346 8.15 -0.73 13.42
CA LYS A 346 7.63 -0.11 14.65
C LYS A 346 7.41 -1.12 15.76
N ASP A 347 6.83 -2.28 15.44
CA ASP A 347 6.60 -3.35 16.41
C ASP A 347 7.94 -3.94 16.89
N LYS A 348 8.90 -4.12 15.99
CA LYS A 348 10.27 -4.55 16.35
C LYS A 348 10.97 -3.54 17.26
N VAL A 349 10.92 -2.24 16.93
CA VAL A 349 11.48 -1.16 17.76
C VAL A 349 10.80 -1.12 19.13
N ARG A 350 9.47 -1.28 19.19
CA ARG A 350 8.71 -1.33 20.45
C ARG A 350 9.10 -2.52 21.31
N ALA A 351 9.24 -3.71 20.72
CA ALA A 351 9.67 -4.92 21.44
C ALA A 351 11.08 -4.75 22.03
N LEU A 352 12.04 -4.33 21.21
CA LEU A 352 13.42 -4.08 21.64
C LEU A 352 13.48 -2.97 22.71
N SER A 353 12.71 -1.89 22.53
CA SER A 353 12.63 -0.78 23.50
C SER A 353 12.03 -1.22 24.84
N GLY A 354 11.05 -2.13 24.81
CA GLY A 354 10.41 -2.68 26.00
C GLY A 354 11.38 -3.48 26.87
N GLU A 355 12.27 -4.25 26.26
CA GLU A 355 13.34 -4.99 26.95
C GLU A 355 14.42 -4.04 27.53
N LEU A 356 14.63 -2.88 26.89
CA LEU A 356 15.65 -1.90 27.24
C LEU A 356 15.20 -0.82 28.25
N GLY A 357 14.14 -1.07 29.03
CA GLY A 357 13.59 -0.11 30.01
C GLY A 357 14.60 0.45 31.04
N ASN A 358 15.71 -0.25 31.26
CA ASN A 358 16.80 0.19 32.13
C ASN A 358 17.67 1.31 31.54
N VAL A 359 17.63 1.50 30.22
CA VAL A 359 18.42 2.50 29.47
C VAL A 359 17.60 3.76 29.20
N ASN A 360 16.30 3.75 29.45
CA ASN A 360 15.45 4.92 29.23
C ASN A 360 15.55 5.91 30.41
N PHE A 361 15.95 7.15 30.15
CA PHE A 361 16.04 8.19 31.19
C PHE A 361 14.79 9.08 31.16
N SER A 362 13.89 8.86 32.11
CA SER A 362 12.69 9.66 32.31
C SER A 362 12.90 10.66 33.45
N TYR A 363 12.62 11.93 33.18
CA TYR A 363 12.69 13.03 34.13
C TYR A 363 11.55 14.02 33.87
N GLN A 364 11.17 14.76 34.92
CA GLN A 364 10.28 15.92 34.82
C GLN A 364 11.11 17.17 34.57
N ASP A 365 10.57 18.12 33.80
CA ASP A 365 11.28 19.35 33.48
C ASP A 365 11.55 20.14 34.77
N PRO A 366 12.83 20.34 35.17
CA PRO A 366 13.18 20.87 36.49
C PRO A 366 12.86 22.37 36.65
N VAL A 367 12.66 23.07 35.53
CA VAL A 367 12.28 24.49 35.46
C VAL A 367 11.28 24.71 34.33
N LYS A 368 10.46 25.77 34.42
CA LYS A 368 9.56 26.17 33.33
C LYS A 368 10.37 26.51 32.08
N LYS A 369 9.96 25.97 30.91
CA LYS A 369 10.68 26.11 29.62
C LYS A 369 12.11 25.56 29.67
N PHE A 370 12.32 24.44 30.36
CA PHE A 370 13.61 23.75 30.34
C PHE A 370 13.95 23.28 28.91
N ASP A 371 15.17 23.55 28.48
CA ASP A 371 15.69 23.06 27.20
C ASP A 371 16.19 21.62 27.36
N ARG A 372 15.45 20.67 26.79
CA ARG A 372 15.77 19.24 26.87
C ARG A 372 17.03 18.86 26.11
N SER A 373 17.48 19.69 25.17
CA SER A 373 18.71 19.47 24.38
C SER A 373 19.98 19.49 25.25
N LYS A 374 19.90 20.09 26.45
CA LYS A 374 20.97 20.09 27.46
C LYS A 374 21.23 18.72 28.07
N VAL A 375 20.25 17.81 27.97
CA VAL A 375 20.37 16.42 28.41
C VAL A 375 20.65 15.57 27.17
N LYS A 376 21.91 15.15 27.00
CA LYS A 376 22.31 14.35 25.84
C LYS A 376 21.77 12.93 25.93
N GLY A 377 21.63 12.38 27.14
CA GLY A 377 20.99 11.09 27.39
C GLY A 377 21.91 10.10 28.08
N VAL A 378 21.52 8.82 28.08
CA VAL A 378 22.28 7.74 28.74
C VAL A 378 23.45 7.30 27.85
N VAL A 379 24.63 7.07 28.44
CA VAL A 379 25.85 6.67 27.71
C VAL A 379 25.58 5.49 26.77
N ALA A 380 24.86 4.47 27.21
CA ALA A 380 24.55 3.30 26.39
C ALA A 380 23.79 3.61 25.09
N ARG A 381 22.99 4.69 25.04
CA ARG A 381 22.29 5.14 23.82
C ARG A 381 23.13 6.05 22.93
N LEU A 382 24.21 6.61 23.46
CA LEU A 382 25.08 7.58 22.79
C LEU A 382 26.28 6.93 22.09
N ILE A 383 26.46 5.61 22.25
CA ILE A 383 27.54 4.85 21.63
C ILE A 383 27.03 4.04 20.44
N LYS A 384 27.88 3.94 19.41
CA LYS A 384 27.70 3.07 18.25
C LYS A 384 28.84 2.06 18.23
N ILE A 385 28.51 0.77 18.26
CA ILE A 385 29.53 -0.29 18.27
C ILE A 385 29.98 -0.52 16.84
N LYS A 386 31.31 -0.52 16.59
CA LYS A 386 31.87 -0.81 15.26
C LYS A 386 31.85 -2.29 14.92
N ASP A 387 32.11 -3.15 15.91
CA ASP A 387 32.12 -4.60 15.76
C ASP A 387 31.37 -5.29 16.91
N SER A 388 30.35 -6.08 16.56
CA SER A 388 29.50 -6.84 17.51
C SER A 388 30.30 -7.87 18.33
N SER A 389 31.44 -8.34 17.82
CA SER A 389 32.33 -9.26 18.56
C SER A 389 32.89 -8.62 19.85
N THR A 390 33.07 -7.30 19.85
CA THR A 390 33.63 -6.53 20.97
C THR A 390 32.59 -6.05 21.98
N ALA A 391 31.30 -6.28 21.72
CA ALA A 391 30.20 -5.78 22.54
C ALA A 391 30.31 -6.23 24.01
N THR A 392 30.67 -7.49 24.26
CA THR A 392 30.85 -8.03 25.61
C THR A 392 31.98 -7.33 26.36
N ALA A 393 33.14 -7.15 25.72
CA ALA A 393 34.27 -6.44 26.31
C ALA A 393 33.95 -4.97 26.61
N LEU A 394 33.28 -4.28 25.70
CA LEU A 394 32.86 -2.89 25.89
C LEU A 394 31.84 -2.74 27.01
N GLU A 395 30.89 -3.68 27.12
CA GLU A 395 29.89 -3.67 28.18
C GLU A 395 30.54 -3.83 29.55
N VAL A 396 31.52 -4.73 29.64
CA VAL A 396 32.29 -4.97 30.87
C VAL A 396 33.22 -3.81 31.19
N ALA A 397 33.90 -3.24 30.18
CA ALA A 397 34.80 -2.11 30.35
C ALA A 397 34.09 -0.87 30.89
N ALA A 398 32.86 -0.60 30.43
CA ALA A 398 32.05 0.50 30.93
C ALA A 398 31.31 0.16 32.23
N GLY A 399 30.84 -1.09 32.38
CA GLY A 399 30.12 -1.57 33.56
C GLY A 399 28.92 -0.67 33.91
N GLY A 400 28.82 -0.28 35.19
CA GLY A 400 27.74 0.62 35.65
C GLY A 400 27.77 2.00 35.00
N ARG A 401 28.88 2.42 34.39
CA ARG A 401 29.00 3.73 33.73
C ARG A 401 28.14 3.84 32.47
N LEU A 402 27.69 2.72 31.90
CA LEU A 402 26.75 2.70 30.77
C LEU A 402 25.41 3.35 31.09
N TYR A 403 24.97 3.28 32.33
CA TYR A 403 23.70 3.84 32.79
C TYR A 403 23.81 5.30 33.25
N ASN A 404 25.01 5.89 33.16
CA ASN A 404 25.20 7.29 33.51
C ASN A 404 24.54 8.19 32.47
N VAL A 405 24.04 9.34 32.92
CA VAL A 405 23.39 10.34 32.06
C VAL A 405 24.35 11.47 31.76
N VAL A 406 24.53 11.78 30.48
CA VAL A 406 25.39 12.86 30.00
C VAL A 406 24.59 14.15 29.88
N VAL A 407 25.11 15.24 30.44
CA VAL A 407 24.54 16.59 30.40
C VAL A 407 25.58 17.62 29.99
N ASP A 408 25.14 18.77 29.50
CA ASP A 408 26.00 19.89 29.10
C ASP A 408 26.88 20.41 30.26
N THR A 409 26.26 20.69 31.41
CA THR A 409 26.91 21.37 32.55
C THR A 409 26.54 20.76 33.90
N GLU A 410 27.36 21.01 34.91
CA GLU A 410 27.08 20.64 36.31
C GLU A 410 25.81 21.32 36.85
N THR A 411 25.50 22.52 36.34
CA THR A 411 24.28 23.25 36.74
C THR A 411 23.01 22.51 36.31
N THR A 412 22.97 22.03 35.06
CA THR A 412 21.88 21.19 34.55
C THR A 412 21.79 19.87 35.32
N GLY A 413 22.94 19.24 35.61
CA GLY A 413 22.99 18.03 36.44
C GLY A 413 22.39 18.24 37.82
N LYS A 414 22.72 19.35 38.49
CA LYS A 414 22.16 19.70 39.80
C LYS A 414 20.65 19.93 39.73
N GLN A 415 20.17 20.63 38.71
CA GLN A 415 18.74 20.87 38.50
C GLN A 415 17.95 19.56 38.34
N LEU A 416 18.47 18.62 37.56
CA LEU A 416 17.84 17.31 37.37
C LEU A 416 17.82 16.48 38.65
N LEU A 417 18.90 16.51 39.44
CA LEU A 417 18.95 15.78 40.72
C LEU A 417 18.01 16.36 41.78
N GLN A 418 17.80 17.69 41.81
CA GLN A 418 16.96 18.34 42.79
C GLN A 418 15.48 18.35 42.40
N ASN A 419 15.17 18.69 41.15
CA ASN A 419 13.81 18.97 40.68
C ASN A 419 13.37 18.08 39.50
N GLY A 420 14.17 17.10 39.09
CA GLY A 420 13.87 16.26 37.94
C GLY A 420 12.92 15.08 38.20
N GLY A 421 12.42 14.90 39.43
CA GLY A 421 11.47 13.83 39.76
C GLY A 421 12.00 12.41 39.47
N LEU A 422 13.30 12.19 39.67
CA LEU A 422 13.97 10.95 39.28
C LEU A 422 13.48 9.76 40.11
N LYS A 423 12.96 8.73 39.44
CA LYS A 423 12.42 7.51 40.09
C LYS A 423 13.50 6.55 40.61
N ARG A 424 14.74 6.69 40.15
CA ARG A 424 15.88 5.83 40.46
C ARG A 424 17.12 6.65 40.75
N ARG A 425 18.09 6.04 41.45
CA ARG A 425 19.42 6.64 41.64
C ARG A 425 20.14 6.68 40.29
N VAL A 426 20.59 7.87 39.89
CA VAL A 426 21.27 8.11 38.61
C VAL A 426 22.57 8.85 38.87
N THR A 427 23.61 8.48 38.12
CA THR A 427 24.89 9.20 38.09
C THR A 427 24.91 10.08 36.85
N ILE A 428 25.23 11.36 37.02
CA ILE A 428 25.24 12.34 35.93
C ILE A 428 26.69 12.74 35.59
N ILE A 429 27.02 12.77 34.31
CA ILE A 429 28.31 13.19 33.74
C ILE A 429 28.15 14.59 33.12
N PRO A 430 28.63 15.65 33.79
CA PRO A 430 28.64 17.00 33.23
C PRO A 430 29.84 17.19 32.27
N LEU A 431 29.55 17.46 30.99
CA LEU A 431 30.57 17.59 29.95
C LEU A 431 31.58 18.72 30.20
N ASN A 432 31.18 19.79 30.90
CA ASN A 432 32.04 20.92 31.23
C ASN A 432 33.02 20.69 32.41
N LYS A 433 32.81 19.66 33.24
CA LYS A 433 33.63 19.39 34.44
C LYS A 433 34.28 18.01 34.46
N ILE A 434 33.85 17.10 33.58
CA ILE A 434 34.36 15.73 33.57
C ILE A 434 35.84 15.71 33.20
N HIS A 435 36.63 14.99 34.00
CA HIS A 435 38.04 14.72 33.70
C HIS A 435 38.13 13.38 32.99
N THR A 436 38.75 13.35 31.82
CA THR A 436 38.67 12.23 30.87
C THR A 436 39.59 11.07 31.22
N GLY A 437 40.62 11.26 32.06
CA GLY A 437 41.47 10.17 32.58
C GLY A 437 42.03 9.24 31.49
N THR A 438 42.28 9.75 30.29
CA THR A 438 42.66 8.95 29.13
C THR A 438 44.09 8.44 29.25
N ILE A 439 44.31 7.20 28.79
CA ILE A 439 45.64 6.60 28.75
C ILE A 439 46.52 7.40 27.78
N PRO A 440 47.70 7.91 28.21
CA PRO A 440 48.59 8.67 27.33
C PRO A 440 49.08 7.85 26.14
N ASP A 441 49.29 8.49 24.99
CA ASP A 441 49.71 7.82 23.74
C ASP A 441 51.01 7.02 23.92
N ARG A 442 51.94 7.50 24.75
CA ARG A 442 53.17 6.76 25.12
C ARG A 442 52.86 5.39 25.71
N VAL A 443 51.87 5.32 26.59
CA VAL A 443 51.45 4.07 27.27
C VAL A 443 50.72 3.15 26.29
N GLN A 444 49.90 3.72 25.39
CA GLN A 444 49.25 2.96 24.33
C GLN A 444 50.27 2.32 23.36
N GLN A 445 51.32 3.06 22.98
CA GLN A 445 52.40 2.53 22.16
C GLN A 445 53.20 1.43 22.88
N ALA A 446 53.47 1.59 24.19
CA ALA A 446 54.13 0.56 24.99
C ALA A 446 53.30 -0.73 25.03
N ALA A 447 51.99 -0.63 25.27
CA ALA A 447 51.08 -1.78 25.26
C ALA A 447 51.08 -2.50 23.90
N ARG A 448 51.00 -1.76 22.78
CA ARG A 448 51.04 -2.33 21.42
C ARG A 448 52.36 -3.02 21.09
N ARG A 449 53.49 -2.54 21.62
CA ARG A 449 54.81 -3.18 21.44
C ARG A 449 54.94 -4.47 22.24
N MET A 450 54.34 -4.53 23.43
CA MET A 450 54.45 -5.70 24.31
C MET A 450 53.67 -6.91 23.80
N VAL A 451 52.37 -6.75 23.58
CA VAL A 451 51.46 -7.87 23.25
C VAL A 451 51.09 -7.95 21.77
N GLY A 452 51.54 -6.98 20.97
CA GLY A 452 51.22 -6.84 19.54
C GLY A 452 49.97 -5.99 19.30
N ALA A 453 50.01 -5.17 18.25
CA ALA A 453 48.94 -4.21 17.93
C ALA A 453 47.58 -4.85 17.62
N GLU A 454 47.54 -6.12 17.20
CA GLU A 454 46.29 -6.84 16.94
C GLU A 454 45.63 -7.40 18.20
N ASN A 455 46.38 -7.51 19.30
CA ASN A 455 45.92 -8.13 20.53
C ASN A 455 45.50 -7.12 21.59
N VAL A 456 45.76 -5.83 21.38
CA VAL A 456 45.38 -4.75 22.28
C VAL A 456 44.86 -3.54 21.52
N THR A 457 43.66 -3.11 21.89
CA THR A 457 43.03 -1.91 21.36
C THR A 457 42.47 -1.08 22.51
N LEU A 458 42.51 0.24 22.43
CA LEU A 458 41.87 1.09 23.43
C LEU A 458 40.35 0.96 23.28
N ALA A 459 39.60 0.79 24.37
CA ALA A 459 38.14 0.63 24.30
C ALA A 459 37.46 1.83 23.58
N LEU A 460 38.04 3.03 23.73
CA LEU A 460 37.59 4.25 23.05
C LEU A 460 37.67 4.17 21.52
N GLU A 461 38.63 3.43 20.96
CA GLU A 461 38.80 3.28 19.50
C GLU A 461 37.74 2.35 18.88
N LEU A 462 37.17 1.45 19.68
CA LEU A 462 36.18 0.45 19.26
C LEU A 462 34.74 1.00 19.25
N VAL A 463 34.51 2.15 19.88
CA VAL A 463 33.22 2.85 19.91
C VAL A 463 33.20 4.03 18.95
N GLY A 464 32.08 4.22 18.25
CA GLY A 464 31.73 5.44 17.53
C GLY A 464 30.80 6.30 18.39
N TYR A 465 30.95 7.62 18.31
CA TYR A 465 30.16 8.57 19.09
C TYR A 465 30.21 9.95 18.42
N ASP A 466 29.24 10.80 18.76
CA ASP A 466 29.19 12.18 18.25
C ASP A 466 30.21 13.07 18.98
N GLU A 467 30.76 14.07 18.29
CA GLU A 467 31.85 14.91 18.82
C GLU A 467 31.46 15.65 20.11
N GLU A 468 30.18 16.01 20.26
CA GLU A 468 29.64 16.69 21.45
C GLU A 468 29.83 15.89 22.75
N VAL A 469 29.86 14.55 22.67
CA VAL A 469 29.94 13.67 23.85
C VAL A 469 31.33 13.05 24.03
N LYS A 470 32.34 13.52 23.27
CA LYS A 470 33.73 13.01 23.29
C LYS A 470 34.31 12.91 24.70
N ASN A 471 34.12 13.92 25.53
CA ASN A 471 34.66 13.94 26.91
C ASN A 471 34.00 12.87 27.80
N ALA A 472 32.69 12.64 27.64
CA ALA A 472 32.00 11.57 28.37
C ALA A 472 32.48 10.18 27.92
N MET A 473 32.66 9.97 26.61
CA MET A 473 33.15 8.69 26.08
C MET A 473 34.60 8.41 26.49
N ALA A 474 35.45 9.43 26.46
CA ALA A 474 36.82 9.34 26.94
C ALA A 474 36.87 8.97 28.45
N TYR A 475 36.01 9.53 29.28
CA TYR A 475 35.91 9.14 30.70
C TYR A 475 35.46 7.67 30.90
N VAL A 476 34.54 7.18 30.06
CA VAL A 476 34.00 5.82 30.22
C VAL A 476 34.95 4.76 29.66
N PHE A 477 35.48 4.97 28.45
CA PHE A 477 36.25 3.98 27.69
C PHE A 477 37.75 4.30 27.55
N GLY A 478 38.17 5.52 27.90
CA GLY A 478 39.56 5.97 27.69
C GLY A 478 40.57 5.48 28.71
N SER A 479 40.13 4.83 29.79
CA SER A 479 40.99 4.27 30.85
C SER A 479 41.20 2.76 30.76
N THR A 480 40.67 2.10 29.72
CA THR A 480 40.57 0.64 29.64
C THR A 480 41.03 0.11 28.28
N PHE A 481 41.91 -0.89 28.30
CA PHE A 481 42.30 -1.65 27.12
C PHE A 481 41.39 -2.85 26.89
N VAL A 482 41.06 -3.16 25.64
CA VAL A 482 40.41 -4.41 25.24
C VAL A 482 41.46 -5.31 24.61
N CYS A 483 41.57 -6.53 25.12
CA CYS A 483 42.56 -7.51 24.71
C CYS A 483 41.89 -8.76 24.13
N ARG A 484 42.53 -9.41 23.16
CA ARG A 484 42.02 -10.68 22.59
C ARG A 484 42.06 -11.82 23.61
N ASN A 485 43.20 -11.98 24.27
CA ASN A 485 43.50 -13.13 25.12
C ASN A 485 43.73 -12.72 26.58
N MET A 486 43.52 -13.66 27.49
CA MET A 486 43.74 -13.47 28.93
C MET A 486 45.20 -13.16 29.28
N GLU A 487 46.14 -13.80 28.59
CA GLU A 487 47.59 -13.57 28.78
C GLU A 487 47.97 -12.12 28.45
N ALA A 488 47.48 -11.61 27.32
CA ALA A 488 47.72 -10.23 26.91
C ALA A 488 47.12 -9.22 27.91
N ALA A 489 45.91 -9.48 28.41
CA ALA A 489 45.29 -8.65 29.44
C ALA A 489 46.12 -8.65 30.74
N LYS A 490 46.56 -9.83 31.18
CA LYS A 490 47.40 -9.97 32.39
C LYS A 490 48.71 -9.20 32.26
N GLU A 491 49.39 -9.29 31.12
CA GLU A 491 50.64 -8.56 30.89
C GLU A 491 50.42 -7.04 30.90
N ILE A 492 49.36 -6.55 30.28
CA ILE A 492 49.04 -5.11 30.24
C ILE A 492 48.71 -4.56 31.64
N ALA A 493 47.91 -5.30 32.43
CA ALA A 493 47.44 -4.83 33.72
C ALA A 493 48.53 -4.77 34.79
N PHE A 494 49.43 -5.76 34.82
CA PHE A 494 50.44 -5.89 35.88
C PHE A 494 51.83 -5.39 35.49
N ASN A 495 52.05 -4.99 34.23
CA ASN A 495 53.32 -4.41 33.82
C ASN A 495 53.50 -3.00 34.41
N ARG A 496 54.72 -2.71 34.87
CA ARG A 496 55.08 -1.46 35.56
C ARG A 496 55.13 -0.23 34.63
N GLU A 497 55.33 -0.43 33.33
CA GLU A 497 55.34 0.62 32.30
C GLU A 497 53.92 0.98 31.82
N VAL A 498 53.01 0.00 31.77
CA VAL A 498 51.63 0.21 31.26
C VAL A 498 50.61 0.39 32.38
N GLY A 499 50.59 -0.52 33.36
CA GLY A 499 49.81 -0.43 34.59
C GLY A 499 48.37 0.07 34.41
N SER A 500 47.64 -0.46 33.43
CA SER A 500 46.32 0.03 33.03
C SER A 500 45.26 -1.07 33.09
N THR A 501 44.00 -0.71 33.35
CA THR A 501 42.91 -1.71 33.37
C THR A 501 42.74 -2.33 32.00
N SER A 502 42.64 -3.66 31.93
CA SER A 502 42.44 -4.38 30.67
C SER A 502 41.31 -5.39 30.79
N VAL A 503 40.56 -5.55 29.71
CA VAL A 503 39.40 -6.43 29.61
C VAL A 503 39.57 -7.38 28.43
N THR A 504 39.28 -8.66 28.58
CA THR A 504 39.31 -9.64 27.48
C THR A 504 38.06 -9.54 26.60
N LEU A 505 38.08 -10.09 25.38
CA LEU A 505 36.89 -10.19 24.52
C LEU A 505 35.74 -10.96 25.20
N GLU A 506 36.07 -11.94 26.04
CA GLU A 506 35.12 -12.74 26.83
C GLU A 506 34.57 -11.99 28.06
N GLY A 507 35.16 -10.85 28.43
CA GLY A 507 34.67 -9.98 29.50
C GLY A 507 35.28 -10.24 30.88
N ASP A 508 36.51 -10.74 30.94
CA ASP A 508 37.32 -10.80 32.18
C ASP A 508 38.09 -9.50 32.38
N ILE A 509 38.12 -8.98 33.60
CA ILE A 509 38.75 -7.71 33.96
C ILE A 509 40.01 -7.97 34.77
N PHE A 510 41.10 -7.30 34.39
CA PHE A 510 42.35 -7.24 35.10
C PHE A 510 42.63 -5.78 35.49
N GLN A 511 42.72 -5.52 36.79
CA GLN A 511 43.03 -4.19 37.30
C GLN A 511 44.46 -4.12 37.84
N PRO A 512 45.18 -3.01 37.64
CA PRO A 512 46.54 -2.81 38.18
C PRO A 512 46.62 -2.89 39.71
N SER A 513 45.49 -2.69 40.39
CA SER A 513 45.33 -2.85 41.84
C SER A 513 45.43 -4.30 42.33
N GLY A 514 45.61 -5.28 41.44
CA GLY A 514 45.65 -6.70 41.79
C GLY A 514 44.28 -7.39 41.80
N LEU A 515 43.22 -6.69 41.36
CA LEU A 515 41.87 -7.26 41.30
C LEU A 515 41.65 -7.95 39.95
N LEU A 516 41.15 -9.19 40.02
CA LEU A 516 40.74 -9.98 38.88
C LEU A 516 39.25 -10.28 38.99
N THR A 517 38.48 -10.04 37.93
CA THR A 517 37.04 -10.33 37.89
C THR A 517 36.72 -11.10 36.63
N GLY A 518 36.23 -12.34 36.77
CA GLY A 518 35.90 -13.22 35.65
C GLY A 518 34.94 -14.34 36.06
N GLY A 519 34.47 -15.13 35.10
CA GLY A 519 33.60 -16.28 35.34
C GLY A 519 32.44 -16.44 34.34
N SER A 520 31.63 -17.49 34.52
CA SER A 520 30.49 -17.77 33.64
C SER A 520 29.41 -16.68 33.76
N ARG A 521 29.18 -15.96 32.66
CA ARG A 521 28.13 -14.92 32.56
C ARG A 521 26.94 -15.46 31.78
N ARG A 522 25.75 -15.47 32.39
CA ARG A 522 24.50 -15.62 31.64
C ARG A 522 24.18 -14.28 30.96
N GLY A 523 24.35 -14.20 29.64
CA GLY A 523 23.96 -13.04 28.84
C GLY A 523 24.94 -11.85 28.80
N GLY A 524 26.24 -12.06 28.97
CA GLY A 524 27.23 -10.96 28.87
C GLY A 524 27.32 -10.36 27.46
N GLY A 525 27.10 -9.05 27.33
CA GLY A 525 27.11 -8.35 26.03
C GLY A 525 25.72 -8.20 25.38
N ASP A 526 24.66 -8.75 25.99
CA ASP A 526 23.31 -8.75 25.42
C ASP A 526 22.71 -7.34 25.35
N LEU A 527 23.03 -6.47 26.32
CA LEU A 527 22.51 -5.11 26.37
C LEU A 527 23.00 -4.29 25.18
N LEU A 528 24.32 -4.29 24.97
CA LEU A 528 24.96 -3.51 23.91
C LEU A 528 24.62 -4.04 22.52
N ARG A 529 24.47 -5.37 22.35
CA ARG A 529 23.98 -5.98 21.11
C ARG A 529 22.55 -5.59 20.81
N LYS A 530 21.64 -5.66 21.79
CA LYS A 530 20.24 -5.23 21.64
C LYS A 530 20.12 -3.73 21.34
N LEU A 531 20.95 -2.89 21.96
CA LEU A 531 20.98 -1.46 21.64
C LEU A 531 21.46 -1.20 20.21
N HIS A 532 22.45 -1.96 19.73
CA HIS A 532 22.89 -1.88 18.35
C HIS A 532 21.79 -2.34 17.37
N GLU A 533 21.10 -3.44 17.67
CA GLU A 533 19.96 -3.91 16.88
C GLU A 533 18.80 -2.90 16.88
N LEU A 534 18.53 -2.26 18.02
CA LEU A 534 17.53 -1.21 18.15
C LEU A 534 17.92 0.01 17.31
N ALA A 535 19.17 0.48 17.40
CA ALA A 535 19.63 1.63 16.61
C ALA A 535 19.56 1.34 15.10
N LYS A 536 19.86 0.11 14.68
CA LYS A 536 19.68 -0.32 13.29
C LYS A 536 18.21 -0.33 12.88
N ALA A 537 17.33 -0.90 13.72
CA ALA A 537 15.90 -0.93 13.46
C ALA A 537 15.26 0.48 13.43
N GLU A 538 15.73 1.41 14.26
CA GLU A 538 15.32 2.81 14.25
C GLU A 538 15.79 3.53 12.97
N ALA A 539 17.02 3.26 12.51
CA ALA A 539 17.52 3.80 11.24
C ALA A 539 16.74 3.27 10.03
N ASP A 540 16.52 1.95 9.97
CA ASP A 540 15.72 1.31 8.93
C ASP A 540 14.28 1.88 8.95
N LEU A 541 13.70 2.05 10.14
CA LEU A 541 12.35 2.64 10.30
C LEU A 541 12.30 4.08 9.75
N SER A 542 13.28 4.92 10.08
CA SER A 542 13.35 6.30 9.58
C SER A 542 13.43 6.33 8.06
N GLU A 543 14.25 5.48 7.44
CA GLU A 543 14.38 5.40 5.99
C GLU A 543 13.05 5.02 5.31
N HIS A 544 12.34 4.03 5.87
CA HIS A 544 11.04 3.58 5.35
C HIS A 544 9.93 4.61 5.60
N GLU A 545 9.97 5.36 6.72
CA GLU A 545 9.05 6.48 6.96
C GLU A 545 9.26 7.63 5.97
N ASP A 546 10.51 7.96 5.63
CA ASP A 546 10.83 8.96 4.62
C ASP A 546 10.34 8.52 3.23
N ARG A 547 10.57 7.27 2.85
CA ARG A 547 10.06 6.68 1.60
C ARG A 547 8.53 6.72 1.54
N LEU A 548 7.85 6.33 2.62
CA LEU A 548 6.40 6.40 2.73
C LEU A 548 5.91 7.85 2.56
N SER A 549 6.57 8.83 3.19
CA SER A 549 6.24 10.25 3.04
C SER A 549 6.35 10.71 1.58
N VAL A 550 7.41 10.31 0.88
CA VAL A 550 7.58 10.62 -0.56
C VAL A 550 6.47 9.99 -1.41
N ILE A 551 6.07 8.74 -1.12
CA ILE A 551 4.96 8.08 -1.82
C ILE A 551 3.63 8.82 -1.55
N GLU A 552 3.35 9.19 -0.30
CA GLU A 552 2.14 9.91 0.06
C GLU A 552 2.06 11.29 -0.59
N GLN A 553 3.18 12.00 -0.71
CA GLN A 553 3.25 13.26 -1.46
C GLN A 553 2.95 13.05 -2.95
N LYS A 554 3.51 12.01 -3.59
CA LYS A 554 3.21 11.66 -4.99
C LYS A 554 1.73 11.34 -5.17
N ILE A 555 1.14 10.57 -4.26
CA ILE A 555 -0.29 10.25 -4.28
C ILE A 555 -1.13 11.52 -4.14
N ALA A 556 -0.79 12.42 -3.22
CA ALA A 556 -1.52 13.67 -3.01
C ALA A 556 -1.54 14.55 -4.28
N VAL A 557 -0.43 14.61 -5.02
CA VAL A 557 -0.34 15.34 -6.29
C VAL A 557 -1.13 14.66 -7.41
N LEU A 558 -1.11 13.33 -7.48
CA LEU A 558 -1.79 12.56 -8.54
C LEU A 558 -3.30 12.36 -8.29
N LEU A 559 -3.76 12.39 -7.03
CA LEU A 559 -5.17 12.19 -6.66
C LEU A 559 -6.16 13.08 -7.44
N PRO A 560 -5.97 14.41 -7.57
CA PRO A 560 -6.89 15.25 -8.33
C PRO A 560 -6.86 14.94 -9.84
N LEU A 561 -5.70 14.55 -10.38
CA LEU A 561 -5.56 14.16 -11.78
C LEU A 561 -6.27 12.83 -12.06
N HIS A 562 -6.11 11.86 -11.17
CA HIS A 562 -6.80 10.57 -11.24
C HIS A 562 -8.32 10.74 -11.18
N LYS A 563 -8.85 11.58 -10.28
CA LYS A 563 -10.29 11.86 -10.21
C LYS A 563 -10.84 12.44 -11.52
N LYS A 564 -10.14 13.43 -12.09
CA LYS A 564 -10.53 14.02 -13.39
C LYS A 564 -10.46 13.00 -14.52
N TYR A 565 -9.41 12.18 -14.56
CA TYR A 565 -9.28 11.12 -15.55
C TYR A 565 -10.37 10.06 -15.41
N ALA A 566 -10.68 9.61 -14.19
CA ALA A 566 -11.74 8.64 -13.92
C ALA A 566 -13.12 9.14 -14.31
N GLU A 567 -13.43 10.42 -14.05
CA GLU A 567 -14.68 11.04 -14.46
C GLU A 567 -14.79 11.11 -16.00
N LEU A 568 -13.73 11.55 -16.68
CA LEU A 568 -13.68 11.58 -18.15
C LEU A 568 -13.75 10.18 -18.75
N LYS A 569 -13.11 9.17 -18.13
CA LYS A 569 -13.15 7.78 -18.57
C LYS A 569 -14.56 7.21 -18.43
N SER A 570 -15.26 7.47 -17.33
CA SER A 570 -16.66 7.06 -17.15
C SER A 570 -17.58 7.72 -18.19
N GLN A 571 -17.39 9.02 -18.46
CA GLN A 571 -18.11 9.72 -19.52
C GLN A 571 -17.80 9.15 -20.91
N PHE A 572 -16.55 8.78 -21.17
CA PHE A 572 -16.12 8.14 -22.41
C PHE A 572 -16.79 6.78 -22.59
N GLU A 573 -16.79 5.92 -21.56
CA GLU A 573 -17.43 4.60 -21.60
C GLU A 573 -18.95 4.70 -21.82
N LEU A 574 -19.63 5.61 -21.11
CA LEU A 574 -21.06 5.87 -21.29
C LEU A 574 -21.37 6.35 -22.72
N LYS A 575 -20.65 7.36 -23.22
CA LYS A 575 -20.89 7.87 -24.59
C LYS A 575 -20.51 6.84 -25.66
N SER A 576 -19.49 6.01 -25.41
CA SER A 576 -19.09 4.92 -26.30
C SER A 576 -20.18 3.84 -26.37
N TYR A 577 -20.75 3.47 -25.23
CA TYR A 577 -21.87 2.54 -25.18
C TYR A 577 -23.10 3.11 -25.90
N ASP A 578 -23.46 4.37 -25.62
CA ASP A 578 -24.57 5.05 -26.28
C ASP A 578 -24.39 5.12 -27.80
N LEU A 579 -23.16 5.38 -28.25
CA LEU A 579 -22.83 5.40 -29.67
C LEU A 579 -22.96 4.01 -30.31
N SER A 580 -22.51 2.95 -29.64
CA SER A 580 -22.65 1.57 -30.11
C SER A 580 -24.12 1.14 -30.24
N LEU A 581 -24.95 1.55 -29.27
CA LEU A 581 -26.37 1.23 -29.24
C LEU A 581 -27.13 2.01 -30.32
N PHE A 582 -26.71 3.27 -30.57
CA PHE A 582 -27.22 4.07 -31.67
C PHE A 582 -26.81 3.49 -33.04
N GLN A 583 -25.55 3.08 -33.21
CA GLN A 583 -25.07 2.41 -34.42
C GLN A 583 -25.87 1.14 -34.70
N SER A 584 -26.08 0.29 -33.69
CA SER A 584 -26.89 -0.92 -33.83
C SER A 584 -28.34 -0.62 -34.22
N ARG A 585 -28.95 0.44 -33.67
CA ARG A 585 -30.30 0.89 -34.09
C ARG A 585 -30.32 1.40 -35.54
N VAL A 586 -29.28 2.12 -35.96
CA VAL A 586 -29.16 2.63 -37.34
C VAL A 586 -28.96 1.48 -38.33
N GLU A 587 -28.20 0.45 -37.96
CA GLU A 587 -28.00 -0.78 -38.76
C GLU A 587 -29.27 -1.64 -38.85
N GLN A 588 -30.08 -1.70 -37.78
CA GLN A 588 -31.35 -2.42 -37.76
C GLN A 588 -32.47 -1.69 -38.52
N ASN A 589 -32.38 -0.37 -38.67
CA ASN A 589 -33.32 0.37 -39.50
C ASN A 589 -33.18 -0.07 -40.96
N GLU A 590 -34.32 -0.34 -41.62
CA GLU A 590 -34.44 -0.91 -42.97
C GLU A 590 -33.71 -0.14 -44.10
N HIS A 591 -33.07 0.97 -43.77
CA HIS A 591 -32.30 1.79 -44.69
C HIS A 591 -31.00 1.15 -45.18
N HIS A 592 -30.36 0.30 -44.36
CA HIS A 592 -29.15 -0.41 -44.77
C HIS A 592 -29.43 -1.65 -45.64
N LYS A 593 -30.69 -2.08 -45.74
CA LYS A 593 -31.13 -3.20 -46.61
C LYS A 593 -31.47 -2.78 -48.05
N VAL A 594 -31.49 -1.48 -48.34
CA VAL A 594 -31.91 -0.92 -49.66
C VAL A 594 -30.74 -0.22 -50.39
N ARG A 595 -29.53 -0.31 -49.83
CA ARG A 595 -28.29 0.13 -50.50
C ARG A 595 -27.64 -1.08 -51.14
#